data_AF-A0A849WYW8-F1
#
_entry.id   AF-A0A849WYW8-F1
#
_cell.length_a   1.000
_cell.length_b   1.000
_cell.length_c   1.000
_cell.angle_alpha   90.00
_cell.angle_beta   90.00
_cell.angle_gamma   90.00
#
_symmetry.space_group_name_H-M   'P 1'
#
loop_
_entity.id
_entity.type
_entity.pdbx_description
1 polymer ?
#
loop_
_entity_poly.entity_id
_entity_poly.type
_entity_poly.pdbx_seq_one_letter_code
_entity_poly.pdbx_strand_id
1 'polypeptide(L)'
;MMTEIIKLLEQRNSWIAKYLKANEAFLAALSHAPEMAIEELDFFYGNRESLLKIIGSLDQRIRNLLDKGGALLSMEDSAVHTKTNRLLREKDSMVAAIVAMDEKIISGLERLRQENEGKISKLAKGKKALAKYRSSHKHNDKIDKQV
;
A
#
# COMPACT_ATOMS: atom_id res chain seq x y z
N MET A 1 -13.92 -14.99 29.58
CA MET A 1 -12.96 -13.89 29.37
C MET A 1 -11.85 -14.29 28.40
N MET A 2 -11.07 -15.34 28.69
CA MET A 2 -10.02 -15.78 27.75
C MET A 2 -10.50 -16.29 26.40
N THR A 3 -11.63 -17.02 26.36
CA THR A 3 -12.26 -17.42 25.10
C THR A 3 -12.67 -16.20 24.25
N GLU A 4 -13.01 -15.08 24.88
CA GLU A 4 -13.35 -13.84 24.18
C GLU A 4 -12.11 -13.14 23.64
N ILE A 5 -11.02 -13.09 24.43
CA ILE A 5 -9.73 -12.57 23.97
C ILE A 5 -9.22 -13.37 22.77
N ILE A 6 -9.28 -14.70 22.82
CA ILE A 6 -8.90 -15.56 21.69
C ILE A 6 -9.72 -15.23 20.44
N LYS A 7 -11.04 -15.09 20.56
CA LYS A 7 -11.91 -14.72 19.43
C LYS A 7 -11.54 -13.36 18.84
N LEU A 8 -11.21 -12.38 19.69
CA LEU A 8 -10.78 -11.05 19.23
C LEU A 8 -9.41 -11.11 18.54
N LEU A 9 -8.47 -11.92 19.04
CA LEU A 9 -7.17 -12.14 18.41
C LEU A 9 -7.31 -12.81 17.04
N GLU A 10 -8.16 -13.83 16.93
CA GLU A 10 -8.49 -14.49 15.65
C GLU A 10 -9.13 -13.50 14.67
N GLN A 11 -10.11 -12.72 15.13
CA GLN A 11 -10.77 -11.72 14.30
C GLN A 11 -9.79 -10.65 13.82
N ARG A 12 -8.93 -10.13 14.71
CA ARG A 12 -7.88 -9.17 14.35
C ARG A 12 -6.95 -9.77 13.30
N ASN A 13 -6.48 -11.00 13.50
CA ASN A 13 -5.61 -11.67 12.53
C ASN A 13 -6.29 -11.84 11.17
N SER A 14 -7.59 -12.15 11.13
CA SER A 14 -8.36 -12.20 9.88
C SER A 14 -8.37 -10.86 9.13
N TRP A 15 -8.51 -9.73 9.84
CA TRP A 15 -8.46 -8.40 9.22
C TRP A 15 -7.06 -8.01 8.76
N ILE A 16 -6.02 -8.37 9.52
CA ILE A 16 -4.62 -8.19 9.08
C ILE A 16 -4.35 -9.01 7.82
N ALA A 17 -4.86 -10.25 7.73
CA ALA A 17 -4.73 -11.06 6.52
C ALA A 17 -5.44 -10.42 5.30
N LYS A 18 -6.60 -9.78 5.49
CA LYS A 18 -7.26 -9.00 4.43
C LYS A 18 -6.43 -7.79 4.00
N TYR A 19 -5.81 -7.10 4.95
CA TYR A 19 -4.89 -6.00 4.67
C TYR A 19 -3.70 -6.49 3.83
N LEU A 20 -3.09 -7.61 4.22
CA LEU A 20 -1.99 -8.22 3.47
C LEU A 20 -2.41 -8.55 2.03
N LYS A 21 -3.59 -9.16 1.83
CA LYS A 21 -4.14 -9.45 0.50
C LYS A 21 -4.37 -8.19 -0.34
N ALA A 22 -4.81 -7.10 0.27
CA ALA A 22 -4.96 -5.82 -0.43
C ALA A 22 -3.60 -5.29 -0.91
N ASN A 23 -2.56 -5.41 -0.08
CA ASN A 23 -1.18 -5.06 -0.47
C ASN A 23 -0.66 -5.95 -1.60
N GLU A 24 -0.91 -7.26 -1.55
CA GLU A 24 -0.53 -8.21 -2.60
C GLU A 24 -1.19 -7.86 -3.94
N ALA A 25 -2.50 -7.61 -3.93
CA ALA A 25 -3.25 -7.25 -5.12
C ALA A 25 -2.75 -5.93 -5.73
N PHE A 26 -2.52 -4.91 -4.89
CA PHE A 26 -1.99 -3.63 -5.36
C PHE A 26 -0.58 -3.75 -5.92
N LEU A 27 0.31 -4.52 -5.26
CA LEU A 27 1.67 -4.73 -5.75
C LEU A 27 1.68 -5.48 -7.09
N ALA A 28 0.77 -6.44 -7.29
CA ALA A 28 0.58 -7.12 -8.57
C ALA A 28 0.10 -6.14 -9.65
N ALA A 29 -0.90 -5.31 -9.34
CA ALA A 29 -1.39 -4.27 -10.25
C ALA A 29 -0.28 -3.28 -10.62
N LEU A 30 0.51 -2.81 -9.64
CA LEU A 30 1.63 -1.91 -9.84
C LEU A 30 2.71 -2.49 -10.77
N SER A 31 2.86 -3.82 -10.76
CA SER A 31 3.84 -4.53 -11.58
C SER A 31 3.36 -4.79 -13.01
N HIS A 32 2.07 -5.08 -13.20
CA HIS A 32 1.51 -5.55 -14.47
C HIS A 32 0.69 -4.51 -15.23
N ALA A 33 0.03 -3.59 -14.52
CA ALA A 33 -0.84 -2.55 -15.06
C ALA A 33 -0.64 -1.23 -14.28
N PRO A 34 0.54 -0.61 -14.37
CA PRO A 34 0.91 0.52 -13.53
C PRO A 34 0.03 1.76 -13.73
N GLU A 35 -0.52 1.99 -14.93
CA GLU A 35 -1.48 3.11 -15.12
C GLU A 35 -2.76 2.89 -14.31
N MET A 36 -3.34 1.68 -14.37
CA MET A 36 -4.53 1.31 -13.59
C MET A 36 -4.25 1.38 -12.08
N ALA A 37 -3.08 0.91 -11.64
CA ALA A 37 -2.69 0.99 -10.24
C ALA A 37 -2.59 2.45 -9.73
N ILE A 38 -2.17 3.39 -10.59
CA ILE A 38 -2.16 4.82 -10.25
C ILE A 38 -3.59 5.38 -10.17
N GLU A 39 -4.48 5.00 -11.10
CA GLU A 39 -5.89 5.42 -11.08
C GLU A 39 -6.62 4.92 -9.83
N GLU A 40 -6.30 3.71 -9.36
CA GLU A 40 -6.90 3.10 -8.17
C GLU A 40 -6.16 3.42 -6.86
N LEU A 41 -5.14 4.28 -6.88
CA LEU A 41 -4.28 4.54 -5.73
C LEU A 41 -5.06 5.07 -4.51
N ASP A 42 -5.99 6.01 -4.74
CA ASP A 42 -6.82 6.56 -3.67
C ASP A 42 -7.75 5.51 -3.07
N PHE A 43 -8.31 4.63 -3.91
CA PHE A 43 -9.12 3.51 -3.46
C PHE A 43 -8.32 2.53 -2.62
N PHE A 44 -7.09 2.20 -3.05
CA PHE A 44 -6.16 1.36 -2.30
C PHE A 44 -5.87 1.94 -0.90
N TYR A 45 -5.53 3.24 -0.83
CA TYR A 45 -5.28 3.89 0.46
C TYR A 45 -6.53 3.97 1.34
N GLY A 46 -7.69 4.31 0.77
CA GLY A 46 -8.96 4.37 1.51
C GLY A 46 -9.37 3.01 2.08
N ASN A 47 -9.17 1.93 1.32
CA ASN A 47 -9.40 0.56 1.79
C ASN A 47 -8.45 0.21 2.95
N ARG A 48 -7.15 0.54 2.83
CA ARG A 48 -6.17 0.32 3.91
C ARG A 48 -6.53 1.07 5.18
N GLU A 49 -6.90 2.34 5.06
CA GLU A 49 -7.31 3.15 6.22
C GLU A 49 -8.53 2.55 6.92
N SER A 50 -9.52 2.09 6.14
CA SER A 50 -10.73 1.44 6.66
C SER A 50 -10.40 0.14 7.41
N LEU A 51 -9.50 -0.68 6.86
CA LEU A 51 -9.03 -1.90 7.51
C LEU A 51 -8.27 -1.60 8.81
N LEU A 52 -7.40 -0.58 8.83
CA LEU A 52 -6.67 -0.16 10.03
C LEU A 52 -7.62 0.35 11.13
N LYS A 53 -8.69 1.07 10.77
CA LYS A 53 -9.72 1.48 11.75
C LYS A 53 -10.38 0.27 12.43
N ILE A 54 -10.68 -0.79 11.67
CA ILE A 54 -11.26 -2.03 12.21
C ILE A 54 -10.25 -2.73 13.13
N ILE A 55 -9.00 -2.88 12.68
CA ILE A 55 -7.92 -3.51 13.46
C ILE A 55 -7.68 -2.75 14.77
N GLY A 56 -7.57 -1.42 14.70
CA GLY A 56 -7.37 -0.57 15.87
C GLY A 56 -8.52 -0.64 16.88
N SER A 57 -9.77 -0.75 16.41
CA SER A 57 -10.94 -0.97 17.27
C SER A 57 -10.84 -2.32 17.99
N LEU A 58 -10.43 -3.38 17.31
CA LEU A 58 -10.22 -4.71 17.91
C LEU A 58 -9.09 -4.68 18.94
N ASP A 59 -7.97 -4.03 18.64
CA ASP A 59 -6.85 -3.87 19.57
C ASP A 59 -7.24 -3.07 20.82
N GLN A 60 -8.10 -2.05 20.68
CA GLN A 60 -8.63 -1.33 21.83
C GLN A 60 -9.55 -2.22 22.69
N ARG A 61 -10.39 -3.05 22.07
CA ARG A 61 -11.25 -3.99 22.81
C ARG A 61 -10.44 -5.04 23.55
N ILE A 62 -9.39 -5.57 22.92
CA ILE A 62 -8.45 -6.52 23.55
C ILE A 62 -7.81 -5.89 24.78
N ARG A 63 -7.25 -4.67 24.63
CA ARG A 63 -6.65 -3.93 25.75
C ARG A 63 -7.64 -3.72 26.90
N ASN A 64 -8.84 -3.23 26.60
CA ASN A 64 -9.88 -3.01 27.62
C ASN A 64 -10.26 -4.29 28.38
N LEU A 65 -10.25 -5.46 27.72
CA LEU A 65 -10.54 -6.74 28.38
C LEU A 65 -9.36 -7.21 29.24
N LEU A 66 -8.13 -7.01 28.79
CA LEU A 66 -6.92 -7.32 29.57
C LEU A 66 -6.83 -6.44 30.82
N ASP A 67 -7.09 -5.14 30.69
CA ASP A 67 -7.06 -4.18 31.80
C ASP A 67 -8.15 -4.47 32.85
N LYS A 68 -9.34 -4.89 32.41
CA LYS A 68 -10.44 -5.31 33.30
C LYS A 68 -10.20 -6.67 33.95
N GLY A 69 -9.43 -7.54 33.30
CA GLY A 69 -9.16 -8.92 33.71
C GLY A 69 -8.00 -9.06 34.70
N GLY A 70 -7.69 -8.01 35.48
CA GLY A 70 -6.46 -7.74 36.23
C GLY A 70 -5.81 -8.81 37.13
N ALA A 71 -6.21 -10.09 37.06
CA ALA A 71 -5.53 -11.20 37.71
C ALA A 71 -5.86 -12.57 37.09
N LEU A 72 -6.11 -12.69 35.77
CA LEU A 72 -6.47 -14.00 35.17
C LEU A 72 -5.28 -14.88 34.75
N LEU A 73 -4.05 -14.47 35.03
CA LEU A 73 -2.83 -15.12 34.51
C LEU A 73 -2.30 -16.28 35.39
N SER A 74 -2.92 -16.61 36.52
CA SER A 74 -2.33 -17.58 37.46
C SER A 74 -2.80 -19.02 37.34
N MET A 75 -3.77 -19.36 36.47
CA MET A 75 -4.22 -20.76 36.27
C MET A 75 -4.75 -21.03 34.84
N GLU A 76 -4.09 -20.53 33.79
CA GLU A 76 -4.50 -20.86 32.43
C GLU A 76 -4.01 -22.24 31.97
N ASP A 77 -4.95 -23.01 31.42
CA ASP A 77 -4.71 -24.26 30.71
C ASP A 77 -3.62 -24.06 29.64
N SER A 78 -2.62 -24.96 29.61
CA SER A 78 -1.49 -24.94 28.67
C SER A 78 -1.92 -24.79 27.21
N ALA A 79 -3.10 -25.34 26.86
CA ALA A 79 -3.68 -25.20 25.52
C ALA A 79 -4.06 -23.76 25.16
N VAL A 80 -4.61 -22.99 26.11
CA VAL A 80 -5.02 -21.58 25.92
C VAL A 80 -3.80 -20.69 25.71
N HIS A 81 -2.77 -20.89 26.54
CA HIS A 81 -1.51 -20.16 26.41
C HIS A 81 -0.82 -20.45 25.06
N THR A 82 -0.79 -21.73 24.66
CA THR A 82 -0.22 -22.15 23.36
C THR A 82 -0.95 -21.50 22.19
N LYS A 83 -2.30 -21.51 22.22
CA LYS A 83 -3.11 -20.90 21.17
C LYS A 83 -2.91 -19.38 21.09
N THR A 84 -2.89 -18.71 22.24
CA THR A 84 -2.65 -17.26 22.31
C THR A 84 -1.30 -16.89 21.71
N ASN A 85 -0.23 -17.59 22.10
CA ASN A 85 1.11 -17.37 21.56
C ASN A 85 1.18 -17.60 20.06
N ARG A 86 0.49 -18.64 19.54
CA ARG A 86 0.39 -18.87 18.10
C ARG A 86 -0.24 -17.68 17.37
N LEU A 87 -1.36 -17.15 17.88
CA LEU A 87 -2.05 -16.01 17.27
C LEU A 87 -1.21 -14.73 17.31
N LEU A 88 -0.42 -14.52 18.36
CA LEU A 88 0.50 -13.40 18.45
C LEU A 88 1.64 -13.52 17.42
N ARG A 89 2.26 -14.70 17.30
CA ARG A 89 3.30 -14.96 16.29
C ARG A 89 2.78 -14.81 14.86
N GLU A 90 1.56 -15.26 14.60
CA GLU A 90 0.91 -15.09 13.31
C GLU A 90 0.71 -13.60 12.98
N LYS A 91 0.26 -12.80 13.95
CA LYS A 91 0.17 -11.34 13.80
C LYS A 91 1.54 -10.74 13.46
N ASP A 92 2.59 -11.09 14.21
CA ASP A 92 3.93 -10.53 14.00
C ASP A 92 4.46 -10.88 12.60
N SER A 93 4.27 -12.12 12.17
CA SER A 93 4.65 -12.58 10.82
C SER A 93 3.91 -11.78 9.72
N MET A 94 2.59 -11.61 9.86
CA MET A 94 1.81 -10.84 8.88
C MET A 94 2.19 -9.35 8.86
N VAL A 95 2.46 -8.76 10.03
CA VAL A 95 2.89 -7.36 10.12
C VAL A 95 4.26 -7.17 9.46
N ALA A 96 5.21 -8.08 9.68
CA ALA A 96 6.50 -8.05 9.01
C ALA A 96 6.35 -8.17 7.48
N ALA A 97 5.46 -9.05 7.01
CA ALA A 97 5.16 -9.17 5.58
C ALA A 97 4.52 -7.89 4.99
N ILE A 98 3.61 -7.24 5.73
CA ILE A 98 3.02 -5.95 5.33
C ILE A 98 4.10 -4.89 5.15
N VAL A 99 5.02 -4.75 6.12
CA VAL A 99 6.11 -3.76 6.06
C VAL A 99 6.99 -4.02 4.83
N ALA A 100 7.39 -5.27 4.60
CA ALA A 100 8.20 -5.63 3.44
C ALA A 100 7.47 -5.39 2.10
N MET A 101 6.14 -5.53 2.06
CA MET A 101 5.35 -5.18 0.87
C MET A 101 5.24 -3.67 0.68
N ASP A 102 5.06 -2.91 1.76
CA ASP A 102 4.98 -1.45 1.71
C ASP A 102 6.28 -0.84 1.16
N GLU A 103 7.45 -1.37 1.55
CA GLU A 103 8.74 -0.98 0.97
C GLU A 103 8.79 -1.21 -0.56
N LYS A 104 8.26 -2.34 -1.03
CA LYS A 104 8.19 -2.64 -2.48
C LYS A 104 7.20 -1.72 -3.19
N ILE A 105 6.05 -1.44 -2.60
CA ILE A 105 5.04 -0.53 -3.14
C ILE A 105 5.62 0.88 -3.30
N ILE A 106 6.27 1.39 -2.25
CA ILE A 106 6.92 2.71 -2.26
C ILE A 106 7.99 2.76 -3.36
N SER A 107 8.90 1.78 -3.38
CA SER A 107 9.95 1.69 -4.40
C SER A 107 9.38 1.63 -5.83
N GLY A 108 8.29 0.88 -6.02
CA GLY A 108 7.59 0.77 -7.30
C GLY A 108 6.98 2.10 -7.76
N LEU A 109 6.32 2.82 -6.84
CA LEU A 109 5.74 4.14 -7.10
C LEU A 109 6.83 5.19 -7.42
N GLU A 110 7.95 5.17 -6.69
CA GLU A 110 9.08 6.06 -6.95
C GLU A 110 9.69 5.83 -8.34
N ARG A 111 9.86 4.57 -8.73
CA ARG A 111 10.32 4.22 -10.08
C ARG A 111 9.37 4.75 -11.15
N LEU A 112 8.06 4.53 -11.00
CA LEU A 112 7.05 5.03 -11.95
C LEU A 112 7.07 6.55 -12.04
N ARG A 113 7.24 7.24 -10.92
CA ARG A 113 7.40 8.70 -10.89
C ARG A 113 8.61 9.14 -11.70
N GLN A 114 9.78 8.54 -11.49
CA GLN A 114 11.01 8.88 -12.22
C GLN A 114 10.87 8.63 -13.73
N GLU A 115 10.26 7.51 -14.12
CA GLU A 115 9.99 7.18 -15.52
C GLU A 115 9.08 8.22 -16.19
N ASN A 116 8.03 8.66 -15.49
CA ASN A 116 7.09 9.66 -15.98
C ASN A 116 7.72 11.06 -16.08
N GLU A 117 8.56 11.45 -15.13
CA GLU A 117 9.35 12.68 -15.22
C GLU A 117 10.27 12.67 -16.46
N GLY A 118 10.90 11.52 -16.72
CA GLY A 118 11.71 11.30 -17.93
C GLY A 118 10.91 11.44 -19.23
N LYS A 119 9.69 10.88 -19.28
CA LYS A 119 8.78 11.00 -20.43
C LYS A 119 8.35 12.45 -20.65
N ILE A 120 7.97 13.17 -19.60
CA ILE A 120 7.57 14.59 -19.67
C ILE A 120 8.72 15.46 -20.19
N SER A 121 9.94 15.24 -19.68
CA SER A 121 11.13 15.97 -20.13
C SER A 121 11.42 15.73 -21.62
N LYS A 122 11.30 14.48 -22.10
CA LYS A 122 11.45 14.13 -23.51
C LYS A 122 10.38 14.79 -24.38
N LEU A 123 9.12 14.77 -23.94
CA LEU A 123 8.01 15.44 -24.65
C LEU A 123 8.22 16.95 -24.74
N ALA A 124 8.69 17.59 -23.67
CA ALA A 124 9.01 19.01 -23.68
C ALA A 124 10.13 19.35 -24.68
N LYS A 125 11.19 18.54 -24.73
CA LYS A 125 12.28 18.68 -25.71
C LYS A 125 11.78 18.46 -27.15
N GLY A 126 10.95 17.45 -27.39
CA GLY A 126 10.35 17.17 -28.70
C GLY A 126 9.45 18.31 -29.19
N LYS A 127 8.61 18.88 -28.31
CA LYS A 127 7.80 20.07 -28.64
C LYS A 127 8.67 21.27 -29.02
N LYS A 128 9.78 21.51 -28.31
CA LYS A 128 10.74 22.58 -28.65
C LYS A 128 11.41 22.33 -30.02
N ALA A 129 11.81 21.09 -30.30
CA ALA A 129 12.41 20.73 -31.59
C ALA A 129 11.44 20.93 -32.76
N LEU A 130 10.18 20.48 -32.61
CA LEU A 130 9.12 20.69 -33.61
C LEU A 130 8.81 22.18 -33.82
N ALA A 131 8.78 22.98 -32.75
CA ALA A 131 8.60 24.42 -32.85
C ALA A 131 9.72 25.09 -33.65
N LYS A 132 10.99 24.73 -33.37
CA LYS A 132 12.16 25.23 -34.10
C LYS A 132 12.12 24.85 -35.59
N TYR A 133 11.76 23.59 -35.88
CA TYR A 133 11.62 23.12 -37.26
C TYR A 133 10.55 23.92 -38.03
N ARG A 134 9.37 24.12 -37.44
CA ARG A 134 8.30 24.92 -38.04
C ARG A 134 8.70 26.39 -38.28
N SER A 135 9.44 27.00 -37.35
CA SER A 135 9.92 28.38 -37.53
C SER A 135 10.99 28.50 -38.62
N SER A 136 11.89 27.53 -38.74
CA SER A 136 12.93 27.52 -39.77
C SER A 136 12.34 27.29 -41.17
N HIS A 137 11.33 26.43 -41.29
CA HIS A 137 10.64 26.21 -42.57
C HIS A 137 9.91 27.47 -43.05
N LYS A 138 9.20 28.18 -42.15
CA LYS A 138 8.55 29.46 -42.46
C LYS A 138 9.52 30.60 -42.81
N HIS A 139 10.76 30.51 -42.33
CA HIS A 139 11.79 31.50 -42.66
C HIS A 139 12.35 31.27 -44.07
N ASN A 140 12.62 30.01 -44.44
CA ASN A 140 13.08 29.67 -45.80
C ASN A 140 12.02 29.98 -46.87
N ASP A 141 10.73 29.70 -46.61
CA ASP A 141 9.64 30.02 -47.54
C ASP A 141 9.50 31.53 -47.83
N LYS A 142 9.99 32.40 -46.94
CA LYS A 142 9.99 33.86 -47.15
C LYS A 142 11.19 34.33 -47.96
N ILE A 143 12.32 33.63 -47.87
CA ILE A 143 13.54 33.96 -48.62
C ILE A 143 13.37 33.56 -50.08
N ASP A 144 12.79 32.39 -50.36
CA ASP A 144 12.54 31.91 -51.74
C ASP A 144 11.47 32.71 -52.49
N LYS A 145 10.61 33.47 -51.80
CA LYS A 145 9.61 34.36 -52.44
C LYS A 145 10.13 35.77 -52.72
N GLN A 146 11.37 36.08 -52.36
CA GLN A 146 12.01 37.39 -52.58
C GLN A 146 13.14 37.35 -53.62
N VAL A 147 13.29 36.23 -54.34
CA VAL A 147 14.18 36.05 -55.49
C VAL A 147 13.33 35.95 -56.75
#